data_AF-A0A960BCZ5-F1
#
_entry.id   AF-A0A960BCZ5-F1
#
_cell.length_a   1.000
_cell.length_b   1.000
_cell.length_c   1.000
_cell.angle_alpha   90.00
_cell.angle_beta   90.00
_cell.angle_gamma   90.00
#
_symmetry.space_group_name_H-M   'P 1'
#
loop_
_entity.id
_entity.type
_entity.pdbx_description
1 polymer ?
#
loop_
_entity_poly.entity_id
_entity_poly.type
_entity_poly.pdbx_seq_one_letter_code
_entity_poly.pdbx_strand_id
1 'polypeptide(L)'
;MRTRFDPASTGWRIGTAAEPRAGQLWCPWDRTAGVIGPQGSGKTLDVLTPALLGAPGAALVTLTKTDDLLLSLTARQDHERPVAVLDPFGLADGLPELIWDPIRGCTDPITAERRAKAFAAGTIHATTTGDSGDASARFYAAEAAKVLMAYLHAAALTGATLDTVLRWVANPTGSPEPAEI
;
A
#
# COMPACT_ATOMS: atom_id res chain seq x y z
N MET A 1 41.61 -13.04 -8.97
CA MET A 1 40.51 -12.42 -9.74
C MET A 1 39.66 -11.63 -8.74
N ARG A 2 39.75 -10.29 -8.70
CA ARG A 2 38.92 -9.47 -7.79
C ARG A 2 37.51 -9.41 -8.36
N THR A 3 36.53 -9.94 -7.65
CA THR A 3 35.12 -9.72 -7.94
C THR A 3 34.86 -8.21 -7.93
N ARG A 4 34.40 -7.68 -9.06
CA ARG A 4 34.06 -6.26 -9.19
C ARG A 4 32.78 -6.03 -8.40
N PHE A 5 32.83 -5.17 -7.39
CA PHE A 5 31.64 -4.77 -6.63
C PHE A 5 30.67 -4.05 -7.55
N ASP A 6 29.41 -4.51 -7.57
CA ASP A 6 28.30 -3.83 -8.23
C ASP A 6 27.44 -3.14 -7.15
N PRO A 7 27.46 -1.79 -7.06
CA PRO A 7 26.65 -1.08 -6.08
C PRO A 7 25.14 -1.36 -6.18
N ALA A 8 24.63 -1.64 -7.39
CA ALA A 8 23.21 -1.88 -7.63
C ALA A 8 22.69 -3.15 -6.93
N SER A 9 23.58 -4.11 -6.64
CA SER A 9 23.22 -5.30 -5.88
C SER A 9 22.99 -5.02 -4.38
N THR A 10 23.39 -3.84 -3.89
CA THR A 10 23.31 -3.47 -2.46
C THR A 10 22.41 -2.28 -2.18
N GLY A 11 22.13 -1.44 -3.18
CA GLY A 11 21.27 -0.29 -3.02
C GLY A 11 20.83 0.35 -4.33
N TRP A 12 20.06 1.43 -4.21
CA TRP A 12 19.67 2.27 -5.32
C TRP A 12 20.43 3.59 -5.31
N ARG A 13 20.62 4.16 -6.50
CA ARG A 13 21.37 5.41 -6.67
C ARG A 13 20.49 6.61 -6.31
N ILE A 14 20.93 7.41 -5.35
CA ILE A 14 20.25 8.65 -4.94
C ILE A 14 20.68 9.83 -5.81
N GLY A 15 21.92 9.81 -6.30
CA GLY A 15 22.46 10.89 -7.12
C GLY A 15 23.98 10.91 -7.15
N THR A 16 24.55 12.11 -7.23
CA THR A 16 25.99 12.36 -7.24
C THR A 16 26.30 13.44 -6.22
N ALA A 17 27.29 13.22 -5.36
CA ALA A 17 27.72 14.17 -4.35
C ALA A 17 28.34 15.41 -5.01
N ALA A 18 27.73 16.58 -4.77
CA ALA A 18 28.20 17.85 -5.29
C ALA A 18 29.24 18.52 -4.37
N GLU A 19 28.97 18.56 -3.06
CA GLU A 19 29.87 19.16 -2.06
C GLU A 19 29.75 18.42 -0.70
N PRO A 20 30.83 17.81 -0.19
CA PRO A 20 32.10 17.58 -0.88
C PRO A 20 31.91 16.63 -2.07
N ARG A 21 32.70 16.80 -3.13
CA ARG A 21 32.68 15.90 -4.29
C ARG A 21 33.13 14.49 -3.88
N ALA A 22 32.19 13.55 -3.85
CA ALA A 22 32.43 12.17 -3.39
C ALA A 22 31.93 11.09 -4.37
N GLY A 23 31.54 11.47 -5.60
CA GLY A 23 31.06 10.53 -6.62
C GLY A 23 29.59 10.14 -6.43
N GLN A 24 29.23 8.92 -6.79
CA GLN A 24 27.84 8.45 -6.73
C GLN A 24 27.39 8.19 -5.29
N LEU A 25 26.17 8.62 -4.97
CA LEU A 25 25.52 8.36 -3.69
C LEU A 25 24.49 7.26 -3.84
N TRP A 26 24.47 6.34 -2.89
CA TRP A 26 23.62 5.15 -2.88
C TRP A 26 22.90 5.00 -1.55
N CYS A 27 21.65 4.56 -1.59
CA CYS A 27 20.88 4.16 -0.41
C CYS A 27 20.77 2.63 -0.43
N PRO A 28 21.20 1.92 0.63
CA PRO A 28 21.03 0.49 0.71
C PRO A 28 19.54 0.07 0.59
N TRP A 29 19.27 -1.08 -0.02
CA TRP A 29 17.90 -1.56 -0.22
C TRP A 29 17.14 -1.83 1.08
N ASP A 30 17.87 -2.13 2.16
CA ASP A 30 17.34 -2.37 3.51
C ASP A 30 17.16 -1.09 4.34
N ARG A 31 17.39 0.08 3.73
CA ARG A 31 17.25 1.39 4.38
C ARG A 31 16.09 2.18 3.80
N THR A 32 15.32 2.78 4.69
CA THR A 32 14.26 3.73 4.32
C THR A 32 14.86 5.09 3.97
N ALA A 33 14.32 5.71 2.92
CA ALA A 33 14.65 7.07 2.52
C ALA A 33 13.38 7.88 2.28
N GLY A 34 13.43 9.18 2.58
CA GLY A 34 12.38 10.14 2.28
C GLY A 34 12.85 11.14 1.23
N VAL A 35 12.01 11.41 0.23
CA VAL A 35 12.30 12.37 -0.85
C VAL A 35 11.27 13.50 -0.77
N ILE A 36 11.74 14.71 -0.48
CA ILE A 36 10.89 15.90 -0.32
C ILE A 36 11.24 16.89 -1.43
N GLY A 37 10.22 17.41 -2.11
CA GLY A 37 10.40 18.38 -3.17
C GLY A 37 9.06 18.91 -3.67
N PRO A 38 9.02 20.09 -4.30
CA PRO A 38 7.80 20.68 -4.82
C PRO A 38 7.17 19.83 -5.94
N GLN A 39 5.95 20.18 -6.35
CA GLN A 39 5.33 19.54 -7.51
C GLN A 39 6.19 19.79 -8.76
N GLY A 40 6.35 18.75 -9.60
CA GLY A 40 7.18 18.83 -10.81
C GLY A 40 8.69 18.73 -10.59
N SER A 41 9.18 18.55 -9.36
CA SER A 41 10.62 18.48 -9.06
C SER A 41 11.29 17.15 -9.42
N GLY A 42 10.64 16.27 -10.19
CA GLY A 42 11.23 14.99 -10.60
C GLY A 42 11.15 13.84 -9.58
N LYS A 43 10.45 13.96 -8.44
CA LYS A 43 10.40 12.89 -7.42
C LYS A 43 10.00 11.52 -7.99
N THR A 44 9.01 11.47 -8.88
CA THR A 44 8.59 10.22 -9.52
C THR A 44 9.56 9.79 -10.61
N LEU A 45 9.84 10.68 -11.56
CA LEU A 45 10.61 10.37 -12.77
C LEU A 45 12.10 10.09 -12.47
N ASP A 46 12.73 10.92 -11.66
CA ASP A 46 14.18 10.93 -11.46
C ASP A 46 14.63 10.10 -10.25
N VAL A 47 13.71 9.79 -9.31
CA VAL A 47 14.05 9.08 -8.07
C VAL A 47 13.28 7.79 -7.88
N LEU A 48 11.95 7.83 -7.83
CA LEU A 48 11.13 6.64 -7.59
C LEU A 48 11.24 5.62 -8.73
N THR A 49 11.09 6.05 -9.98
CA THR A 49 11.09 5.16 -11.15
C THR A 49 12.43 4.43 -11.31
N PRO A 50 13.60 5.11 -11.26
CA PRO A 50 14.89 4.42 -11.36
C PRO A 50 15.12 3.45 -10.19
N ALA A 51 14.71 3.80 -8.97
CA ALA A 51 14.79 2.90 -7.83
C ALA A 51 13.89 1.66 -8.02
N LEU A 52 12.65 1.83 -8.50
CA LEU A 52 11.73 0.74 -8.77
C LEU A 52 12.24 -0.21 -9.87
N LEU A 53 12.80 0.33 -10.95
CA LEU A 53 13.38 -0.46 -12.03
C LEU A 53 14.65 -1.20 -11.60
N GLY A 54 15.46 -0.60 -10.73
CA GLY A 54 16.66 -1.21 -10.16
C GLY A 54 16.40 -2.21 -9.03
N ALA A 55 15.20 -2.25 -8.46
CA ALA A 55 14.89 -3.06 -7.28
C ALA A 55 15.04 -4.57 -7.56
N PRO A 56 15.84 -5.30 -6.76
CA PRO A 56 16.00 -6.73 -6.91
C PRO A 56 14.71 -7.45 -6.48
N GLY A 57 14.04 -8.11 -7.42
CA GLY A 57 12.85 -8.91 -7.13
C GLY A 57 11.54 -8.13 -7.15
N ALA A 58 10.60 -8.51 -6.28
CA ALA A 58 9.25 -7.94 -6.21
C ALA A 58 9.26 -6.53 -5.60
N ALA A 59 8.33 -5.69 -6.04
CA ALA A 59 8.17 -4.33 -5.54
C ALA A 59 6.68 -3.97 -5.50
N LEU A 60 6.30 -3.16 -4.52
CA LEU A 60 4.98 -2.54 -4.41
C LEU A 60 5.19 -1.03 -4.49
N VAL A 61 4.43 -0.37 -5.35
CA VAL A 61 4.47 1.09 -5.52
C VAL A 61 3.05 1.63 -5.47
N THR A 62 2.86 2.73 -4.74
CA THR A 62 1.60 3.48 -4.71
C THR A 62 1.77 4.75 -5.53
N LEU A 63 0.97 4.92 -6.56
CA LEU A 63 1.03 6.05 -7.48
C LEU A 63 -0.32 6.75 -7.53
N THR A 64 -0.31 8.07 -7.67
CA THR A 64 -1.53 8.88 -7.72
C THR A 64 -1.94 9.24 -9.15
N LYS A 65 -1.13 8.88 -10.15
CA LYS A 65 -1.37 9.12 -11.57
C LYS A 65 -1.07 7.87 -12.38
N THR A 66 -1.96 7.53 -13.30
CA THR A 66 -1.76 6.41 -14.23
C THR A 66 -0.51 6.62 -15.09
N ASP A 67 -0.21 7.85 -15.50
CA ASP A 67 0.99 8.17 -16.30
C ASP A 67 2.30 7.74 -15.60
N ASP A 68 2.37 7.89 -14.28
CA ASP A 68 3.55 7.51 -13.50
C ASP A 68 3.75 5.98 -13.48
N LEU A 69 2.65 5.20 -13.53
CA LEU A 69 2.71 3.73 -13.60
C LEU A 69 3.34 3.28 -14.92
N LEU A 70 2.95 3.93 -16.02
CA LEU A 70 3.42 3.61 -17.37
C LEU A 70 4.94 3.82 -17.54
N LEU A 71 5.57 4.64 -16.71
CA LEU A 71 7.03 4.81 -16.70
C LEU A 71 7.79 3.53 -16.33
N SER A 72 7.16 2.61 -15.61
CA SER A 72 7.81 1.41 -15.09
C SER A 72 7.18 0.09 -15.52
N LEU A 73 5.90 0.10 -15.90
CA LEU A 73 5.10 -1.10 -16.16
C LEU A 73 5.78 -2.07 -17.14
N THR A 74 6.07 -1.60 -18.37
CA THR A 74 6.62 -2.44 -19.44
C THR A 74 7.97 -3.05 -19.04
N ALA A 75 8.87 -2.26 -18.46
CA ALA A 75 10.18 -2.74 -18.02
C ALA A 75 10.08 -3.73 -16.84
N ARG A 76 9.08 -3.58 -15.98
CA ARG A 76 8.82 -4.51 -14.87
C ARG A 76 8.13 -5.80 -15.31
N GLN A 77 7.42 -5.78 -16.45
CA GLN A 77 6.79 -6.94 -17.09
C GLN A 77 7.76 -7.72 -18.00
N ASP A 78 8.90 -7.13 -18.35
CA ASP A 78 9.90 -7.79 -19.18
C ASP A 78 10.33 -9.15 -18.60
N HIS A 79 10.69 -10.08 -19.48
CA HIS A 79 10.98 -11.47 -19.14
C HIS A 79 9.85 -12.21 -18.40
N GLU A 80 8.60 -11.98 -18.80
CA GLU A 80 7.40 -12.66 -18.26
C GLU A 80 7.19 -12.46 -16.76
N ARG A 81 7.72 -11.36 -16.21
CA ARG A 81 7.57 -11.03 -14.80
C ARG A 81 6.15 -10.55 -14.52
N PRO A 82 5.44 -11.12 -13.53
CA PRO A 82 4.07 -10.73 -13.25
C PRO A 82 4.02 -9.32 -12.68
N VAL A 83 3.10 -8.52 -13.21
CA VAL A 83 2.71 -7.23 -12.66
C VAL A 83 1.19 -7.22 -12.57
N ALA A 84 0.66 -6.68 -11.48
CA ALA A 84 -0.77 -6.52 -11.26
C ALA A 84 -1.04 -5.13 -10.66
N VAL A 85 -2.14 -4.53 -11.05
CA VAL A 85 -2.52 -3.14 -10.75
C VAL A 85 -3.80 -3.14 -9.94
N LEU A 86 -3.71 -2.73 -8.68
CA LEU A 86 -4.90 -2.48 -7.85
C LEU A 86 -5.38 -1.06 -8.13
N ASP A 87 -6.50 -0.94 -8.84
CA ASP A 87 -7.11 0.34 -9.18
C ASP A 87 -8.61 0.34 -8.87
N PRO A 88 -8.99 0.71 -7.63
CA PRO A 88 -10.39 0.74 -7.20
C PRO A 88 -11.26 1.75 -7.97
N PHE A 89 -10.65 2.65 -8.75
CA PHE A 89 -11.37 3.74 -9.43
C PHE A 89 -11.46 3.53 -10.96
N GLY A 90 -10.84 2.48 -11.51
CA GLY A 90 -10.90 2.18 -12.94
C GLY A 90 -10.26 3.25 -13.85
N LEU A 91 -9.19 3.89 -13.38
CA LEU A 91 -8.36 4.87 -14.10
C LEU A 91 -7.28 4.24 -14.99
N ALA A 92 -7.00 2.95 -14.85
CA ALA A 92 -5.91 2.21 -15.49
C ALA A 92 -6.43 1.08 -16.39
N ASP A 93 -7.46 1.38 -17.19
CA ASP A 93 -8.10 0.41 -18.08
C ASP A 93 -7.11 -0.27 -19.04
N GLY A 94 -7.34 -1.56 -19.30
CA GLY A 94 -6.49 -2.41 -20.14
C GLY A 94 -5.16 -2.87 -19.51
N LEU A 95 -4.84 -2.46 -18.28
CA LEU A 95 -3.68 -2.98 -17.55
C LEU A 95 -4.02 -4.26 -16.76
N PRO A 96 -3.02 -5.10 -16.39
CA PRO A 96 -3.30 -6.34 -15.65
C PRO A 96 -3.88 -6.03 -14.27
N GLU A 97 -5.16 -6.33 -14.08
CA GLU A 97 -5.89 -5.97 -12.85
C GLU A 97 -5.54 -6.88 -11.66
N LEU A 98 -5.40 -6.27 -10.48
CA LEU A 98 -5.39 -6.97 -9.19
C LEU A 98 -6.73 -6.80 -8.50
N ILE A 99 -7.54 -7.86 -8.50
CA ILE A 99 -8.75 -7.94 -7.67
C ILE A 99 -8.37 -8.48 -6.30
N TRP A 100 -8.60 -7.69 -5.26
CA TRP A 100 -8.36 -8.10 -3.88
C TRP A 100 -9.66 -8.24 -3.10
N ASP A 101 -9.91 -9.44 -2.57
CA ASP A 101 -11.01 -9.70 -1.65
C ASP A 101 -10.55 -9.51 -0.18
N PRO A 102 -11.07 -8.50 0.54
CA PRO A 102 -10.72 -8.26 1.94
C PRO A 102 -11.27 -9.31 2.91
N ILE A 103 -12.18 -10.20 2.49
CA ILE A 103 -12.75 -11.28 3.31
C ILE A 103 -11.89 -12.54 3.23
N ARG A 104 -11.28 -12.83 2.07
CA ARG A 104 -10.48 -14.04 1.84
C ARG A 104 -9.44 -14.30 2.93
N GLY A 105 -9.57 -15.37 3.71
CA GLY A 105 -8.63 -15.73 4.78
C GLY A 105 -8.97 -15.16 6.16
N CYS A 106 -10.02 -14.36 6.28
CA CYS A 106 -10.53 -13.88 7.56
C CYS A 106 -11.24 -14.97 8.38
N THR A 107 -11.26 -16.24 7.95
CA THR A 107 -11.57 -17.38 8.83
C THR A 107 -10.55 -17.50 9.96
N ASP A 108 -9.33 -16.99 9.76
CA ASP A 108 -8.38 -16.72 10.84
C ASP A 108 -8.71 -15.34 11.46
N PRO A 109 -9.10 -15.28 12.75
CA PRO A 109 -9.45 -14.02 13.41
C PRO A 109 -8.28 -13.04 13.48
N ILE A 110 -7.02 -13.51 13.51
CA ILE A 110 -5.84 -12.63 13.53
C ILE A 110 -5.72 -11.90 12.19
N THR A 111 -6.00 -12.58 11.08
CA THR A 111 -6.04 -11.98 9.74
C THR A 111 -7.16 -10.95 9.63
N ALA A 112 -8.36 -11.26 10.13
CA ALA A 112 -9.49 -10.33 10.17
C ALA A 112 -9.15 -9.06 10.97
N GLU A 113 -8.54 -9.21 12.14
CA GLU A 113 -8.14 -8.11 13.02
C GLU A 113 -7.12 -7.19 12.33
N ARG A 114 -6.07 -7.76 11.73
CA ARG A 114 -5.03 -6.98 11.04
C ARG A 114 -5.61 -6.15 9.89
N ARG A 115 -6.54 -6.71 9.11
CA ARG A 115 -7.20 -5.99 8.01
C ARG A 115 -8.12 -4.91 8.52
N ALA A 116 -8.94 -5.20 9.52
CA ALA A 116 -9.86 -4.22 10.09
C ALA A 116 -9.11 -3.02 10.68
N LYS A 117 -7.98 -3.27 11.37
CA LYS A 117 -7.08 -2.21 11.84
C LYS A 117 -6.49 -1.38 10.69
N ALA A 118 -6.09 -2.01 9.59
CA ALA A 118 -5.57 -1.29 8.43
C ALA A 118 -6.64 -0.38 7.78
N PHE A 119 -7.88 -0.85 7.65
CA PHE A 119 -9.00 -0.02 7.18
C PHE A 119 -9.29 1.15 8.12
N ALA A 120 -9.36 0.90 9.43
CA ALA A 120 -9.63 1.94 10.41
C ALA A 120 -8.51 2.97 10.53
N ALA A 121 -7.23 2.56 10.37
CA ALA A 121 -6.12 3.50 10.36
C ALA A 121 -6.24 4.55 9.23
N GLY A 122 -6.87 4.20 8.11
CA GLY A 122 -7.13 5.11 7.00
C GLY A 122 -8.14 6.22 7.30
N THR A 123 -8.94 6.11 8.37
CA THR A 123 -9.94 7.13 8.74
C THR A 123 -9.38 8.23 9.64
N ILE A 124 -8.16 8.09 10.14
CA ILE A 124 -7.52 9.09 11.01
C ILE A 124 -6.83 10.12 10.11
N HIS A 125 -7.41 11.31 9.98
CA HIS A 125 -6.77 12.42 9.27
C HIS A 125 -5.57 12.95 10.07
N ALA A 126 -4.36 12.82 9.51
CA ALA A 126 -3.12 13.31 10.13
C ALA A 126 -3.02 14.85 10.27
N THR A 127 -4.06 15.61 9.86
CA THR A 127 -4.05 17.07 9.82
C THR A 127 -4.70 17.75 11.02
N THR A 128 -5.15 17.01 12.05
CA THR A 128 -5.74 17.62 13.25
C THR A 128 -4.64 17.97 14.26
N THR A 129 -4.06 19.17 14.12
CA THR A 129 -3.09 19.76 15.06
C THR A 129 -3.76 20.21 16.37
N GLY A 130 -4.35 19.27 17.11
CA GLY A 130 -4.91 19.52 18.43
C GLY A 130 -5.02 18.22 19.25
N ASP A 131 -4.36 18.19 20.40
CA ASP A 131 -4.21 17.01 21.28
C ASP A 131 -5.54 16.32 21.68
N SER A 132 -6.68 17.03 21.66
CA SER A 132 -7.98 16.49 22.08
C SER A 132 -8.80 15.83 20.95
N GLY A 133 -8.66 16.30 19.70
CA GLY A 133 -9.38 15.75 18.55
C GLY A 133 -8.80 14.40 18.09
N ASP A 134 -7.48 14.26 18.22
CA ASP A 134 -6.73 13.06 17.82
C ASP A 134 -7.05 11.85 18.74
N ALA A 135 -7.17 12.06 20.05
CA ALA A 135 -7.50 10.99 20.99
C ALA A 135 -8.89 10.38 20.74
N SER A 136 -9.90 11.22 20.48
CA SER A 136 -11.26 10.77 20.18
C SER A 136 -11.31 10.05 18.83
N ALA A 137 -10.65 10.56 17.80
CA ALA A 137 -10.58 9.93 16.48
C ALA A 137 -9.92 8.53 16.55
N ARG A 138 -8.82 8.41 17.31
CA ARG A 138 -8.14 7.13 17.55
C ARG A 138 -9.03 6.13 18.30
N PHE A 139 -9.78 6.60 19.30
CA PHE A 139 -10.74 5.77 20.02
C PHE A 139 -11.81 5.19 19.08
N TYR A 140 -12.47 6.04 18.29
CA TYR A 140 -13.49 5.59 17.35
C TYR A 140 -12.92 4.69 16.24
N ALA A 141 -11.71 4.95 15.74
CA ALA A 141 -11.04 4.05 14.81
C ALA A 141 -10.78 2.67 15.43
N ALA A 142 -10.38 2.61 16.70
CA ALA A 142 -10.17 1.35 17.41
C ALA A 142 -11.49 0.57 17.59
N GLU A 143 -12.59 1.23 17.97
CA GLU A 143 -13.91 0.57 18.08
C GLU A 143 -14.44 0.13 16.71
N ALA A 144 -14.29 0.96 15.67
CA ALA A 144 -14.65 0.60 14.30
C ALA A 144 -13.88 -0.63 13.81
N ALA A 145 -12.58 -0.73 14.13
CA ALA A 145 -11.78 -1.90 13.80
C ALA A 145 -12.30 -3.19 14.46
N LYS A 146 -12.82 -3.13 15.70
CA LYS A 146 -13.41 -4.30 16.36
C LYS A 146 -14.68 -4.78 15.65
N VAL A 147 -15.57 -3.86 15.30
CA VAL A 147 -16.81 -4.16 14.58
C VAL A 147 -16.50 -4.72 13.19
N LEU A 148 -15.61 -4.06 12.45
CA LEU A 148 -15.22 -4.50 11.11
C LEU A 148 -14.51 -5.86 11.14
N MET A 149 -13.68 -6.13 12.16
CA MET A 149 -13.08 -7.44 12.36
C MET A 149 -14.16 -8.52 12.48
N ALA A 150 -15.17 -8.30 13.34
CA ALA A 150 -16.27 -9.25 13.53
C ALA A 150 -17.02 -9.50 12.22
N TYR A 151 -17.31 -8.46 11.45
CA TYR A 151 -17.98 -8.59 10.15
C TYR A 151 -17.15 -9.36 9.12
N LEU A 152 -15.86 -9.05 8.99
CA LEU A 152 -14.97 -9.78 8.08
C LEU A 152 -14.84 -11.26 8.47
N HIS A 153 -14.77 -11.55 9.77
CA HIS A 153 -14.69 -12.91 10.28
C HIS A 153 -15.99 -13.68 10.03
N ALA A 154 -17.14 -13.10 10.39
CA ALA A 154 -18.46 -13.70 10.18
C ALA A 154 -18.75 -13.97 8.69
N ALA A 155 -18.38 -13.02 7.81
CA ALA A 155 -18.51 -13.20 6.36
C ALA A 155 -17.64 -14.36 5.85
N ALA A 156 -16.39 -14.46 6.34
CA ALA A 156 -15.50 -15.54 5.94
C ALA A 156 -15.96 -16.92 6.43
N LEU A 157 -16.54 -17.01 7.65
CA LEU A 157 -17.09 -18.25 8.19
C LEU A 157 -18.32 -18.76 7.43
N THR A 158 -19.13 -17.84 6.91
CA THR A 158 -20.38 -18.17 6.21
C THR A 158 -20.26 -18.17 4.69
N GLY A 159 -19.10 -17.79 4.14
CA GLY A 159 -18.90 -17.64 2.70
C GLY A 159 -19.65 -16.45 2.10
N ALA A 160 -19.97 -15.44 2.90
CA ALA A 160 -20.64 -14.23 2.46
C ALA A 160 -19.70 -13.31 1.65
N THR A 161 -20.29 -12.44 0.85
CA THR A 161 -19.58 -11.50 -0.03
C THR A 161 -19.34 -10.14 0.64
N LEU A 162 -18.49 -9.30 0.01
CA LEU A 162 -18.27 -7.93 0.44
C LEU A 162 -19.57 -7.11 0.43
N ASP A 163 -20.49 -7.34 -0.50
CA ASP A 163 -21.81 -6.69 -0.52
C ASP A 163 -22.60 -6.97 0.76
N THR A 164 -22.48 -8.19 1.30
CA THR A 164 -23.12 -8.56 2.56
C THR A 164 -22.52 -7.78 3.73
N VAL A 165 -21.19 -7.66 3.78
CA VAL A 165 -20.49 -6.86 4.78
C VAL A 165 -20.88 -5.38 4.68
N LEU A 166 -20.94 -4.83 3.46
CA LEU A 166 -21.36 -3.44 3.22
C LEU A 166 -22.80 -3.19 3.68
N ARG A 167 -23.70 -4.15 3.47
CA ARG A 167 -25.08 -4.10 4.00
C ARG A 167 -25.10 -4.06 5.54
N TRP A 168 -24.30 -4.90 6.20
CA TRP A 168 -24.19 -4.89 7.67
C TRP A 168 -23.66 -3.55 8.19
N VAL A 169 -22.64 -2.99 7.54
CA VAL A 169 -22.09 -1.66 7.87
C VAL A 169 -23.12 -0.54 7.66
N ALA A 170 -23.91 -0.60 6.58
CA ALA A 170 -24.90 0.42 6.25
C ALA A 170 -26.13 0.42 7.18
N ASN A 171 -26.47 -0.72 7.78
CA ASN A 171 -27.60 -0.86 8.69
C ASN A 171 -27.29 -1.78 9.89
N PRO A 172 -26.44 -1.35 10.85
CA PRO A 172 -25.97 -2.23 11.93
C PRO A 172 -27.07 -2.67 12.90
N THR A 173 -28.08 -1.82 13.14
CA THR A 173 -29.21 -2.14 14.05
C THR A 173 -30.26 -3.03 13.40
N GLY A 174 -30.36 -3.02 12.07
CA GLY A 174 -31.26 -3.87 11.30
C GLY A 174 -30.60 -5.12 10.72
N SER A 175 -29.33 -5.37 11.05
CA SER A 175 -28.56 -6.53 10.57
C SER A 175 -28.03 -7.36 11.74
N PRO A 176 -28.87 -8.21 12.37
CA PRO A 176 -28.45 -9.02 13.53
C PRO A 176 -27.52 -10.18 13.14
N GLU A 177 -27.49 -10.57 11.85
CA GLU A 177 -26.85 -11.80 11.38
C GLU A 177 -25.38 -11.95 11.82
N PRO A 178 -24.53 -10.90 11.81
CA PRO A 178 -23.13 -11.03 12.25
C PRO A 178 -22.97 -11.40 13.72
N ALA A 179 -23.94 -11.07 14.58
CA ALA A 179 -23.89 -11.40 16.00
C ALA A 179 -24.35 -12.84 16.31
N GLU A 180 -24.99 -13.49 15.33
CA GLU A 180 -25.52 -14.86 15.44
C GLU A 180 -24.54 -15.92 14.87
N ILE A 181 -23.45 -15.47 14.25
CA ILE A 181 -22.37 -16.30 13.67
C ILE A 181 -21.22 -16.44 14.69
#